data_AF-A0A497D8V7-F1
#
_entry.id   AF-A0A497D8V7-F1
#
_cell.length_a   1.000
_cell.length_b   1.000
_cell.length_c   1.000
_cell.angle_alpha   90.00
_cell.angle_beta   90.00
_cell.angle_gamma   90.00
#
_symmetry.space_group_name_H-M   'P 1'
#
loop_
_entity.id
_entity.type
_entity.pdbx_description
1 polymer ?
#
loop_
_entity_poly.entity_id
_entity_poly.type
_entity_poly.pdbx_seq_one_letter_code
_entity_poly.pdbx_strand_id
1 'polypeptide(L)'
;MRFVIFRTPKPKKFHIMARYHNPELERMRKRRAEMGYEQAISHDEELRMKMRGRWKENAEEEKLQSFGISKRISFLVYATLILGGVYFIFFTDFIDKLLLLFGVGKVK
;
A
#
# COMPACT_ATOMS: atom_id res chain seq x y z
N MET A 1 -6.75 2.07 37.54
CA MET A 1 -7.61 0.98 37.03
C MET A 1 -8.47 1.52 35.90
N ARG A 2 -8.46 0.89 34.72
CA ARG A 2 -9.15 1.40 33.52
C ARG A 2 -10.44 0.59 33.29
N PHE A 3 -11.60 1.23 33.47
CA PHE A 3 -12.88 0.65 33.11
C PHE A 3 -13.13 0.83 31.61
N VAL A 4 -13.33 -0.28 30.89
CA VAL A 4 -13.64 -0.27 29.45
C VAL A 4 -15.01 -0.92 29.27
N ILE A 5 -16.03 -0.11 28.96
CA ILE A 5 -17.45 -0.51 28.92
C ILE A 5 -17.89 -1.02 27.53
N PHE A 6 -17.07 -0.82 26.50
CA PHE A 6 -17.44 -1.22 25.13
C PHE A 6 -16.86 -2.59 24.78
N ARG A 7 -17.69 -3.64 24.90
CA ARG A 7 -17.39 -4.97 24.36
C ARG A 7 -17.96 -5.03 22.95
N THR A 8 -17.14 -4.84 21.93
CA THR A 8 -17.57 -4.93 20.53
C THR A 8 -18.07 -6.35 20.24
N PRO A 9 -19.32 -6.55 19.82
CA PRO A 9 -19.82 -7.88 19.50
C PRO A 9 -19.05 -8.43 18.29
N LYS A 10 -18.70 -9.72 18.34
CA LYS A 10 -18.05 -10.38 17.19
C LYS A 10 -19.02 -10.33 16.01
N PRO A 11 -18.62 -9.82 14.84
CA PRO A 11 -19.49 -9.74 13.68
C PRO A 11 -19.94 -11.14 13.26
N LYS A 12 -21.21 -11.28 12.87
CA LYS A 12 -21.76 -12.54 12.35
C LYS A 12 -21.04 -12.86 11.03
N LYS A 13 -20.34 -14.00 10.99
CA LYS A 13 -19.68 -14.46 9.77
C LYS A 13 -20.73 -15.00 8.81
N PHE A 14 -20.84 -14.40 7.63
CA PHE A 14 -21.70 -14.90 6.56
C PHE A 14 -20.88 -15.80 5.64
N HIS A 15 -21.32 -17.05 5.45
CA HIS A 15 -20.77 -17.94 4.43
C HIS A 15 -21.49 -17.66 3.10
N ILE A 16 -21.01 -16.65 2.38
CA ILE A 16 -21.51 -16.32 1.04
C ILE A 16 -20.77 -17.22 0.03
N MET A 17 -21.50 -18.03 -0.72
CA MET A 17 -20.92 -18.78 -1.83
C MET A 17 -20.53 -17.82 -2.96
N ALA A 18 -19.28 -17.89 -3.42
CA ALA A 18 -18.82 -17.08 -4.52
C ALA A 18 -19.55 -17.45 -5.82
N ARG A 19 -19.76 -16.49 -6.73
CA ARG A 19 -20.45 -16.70 -8.01
C ARG A 19 -19.80 -17.80 -8.87
N TYR A 20 -18.49 -18.00 -8.76
CA TYR A 20 -17.72 -19.04 -9.46
C TYR A 20 -17.37 -20.21 -8.54
N HIS A 21 -18.28 -20.55 -7.63
CA HIS A 21 -18.12 -21.71 -6.76
C HIS A 21 -18.27 -23.00 -7.59
N ASN A 22 -17.18 -23.78 -7.69
CA ASN A 22 -17.24 -25.12 -8.27
C ASN A 22 -17.54 -26.15 -7.16
N PRO A 23 -18.74 -26.74 -7.14
CA PRO A 23 -19.18 -27.63 -6.07
C PRO A 23 -18.41 -28.96 -6.04
N GLU A 24 -17.83 -29.39 -7.17
CA GLU A 24 -17.10 -30.66 -7.24
C GLU A 24 -15.75 -30.56 -6.54
N LEU A 25 -15.04 -29.44 -6.70
CA LEU A 25 -13.76 -29.19 -6.05
C LEU A 25 -13.90 -29.14 -4.52
N GLU A 26 -15.00 -28.57 -4.00
CA GLU A 26 -15.25 -28.58 -2.56
C GLU A 26 -15.61 -29.96 -2.02
N ARG A 27 -16.43 -30.73 -2.74
CA ARG A 27 -16.75 -32.11 -2.35
C ARG A 27 -15.50 -32.97 -2.31
N MET A 28 -14.60 -32.82 -3.29
CA MET A 28 -13.32 -33.52 -3.27
C MET A 28 -12.42 -33.06 -2.14
N ARG A 29 -12.33 -31.76 -1.84
CA ARG A 29 -11.54 -31.25 -0.71
C ARG A 29 -12.10 -31.70 0.64
N LYS A 30 -13.41 -31.69 0.82
CA LYS A 30 -14.08 -32.18 2.03
C LYS A 30 -13.86 -33.66 2.23
N ARG A 31 -14.06 -34.49 1.19
CA ARG A 31 -13.74 -35.92 1.24
C ARG A 31 -12.26 -36.16 1.55
N ARG A 32 -11.35 -35.39 0.95
CA ARG A 32 -9.90 -35.49 1.25
C ARG A 32 -9.58 -35.15 2.71
N ALA A 33 -10.22 -34.12 3.27
CA ALA A 33 -10.07 -33.73 4.67
C ALA A 33 -10.69 -34.76 5.63
N GLU A 34 -11.87 -35.29 5.32
CA GLU A 34 -12.57 -36.32 6.11
C GLU A 34 -11.84 -37.66 6.12
N MET A 35 -11.16 -38.00 5.02
CA MET A 35 -10.33 -39.21 4.91
C MET A 35 -8.97 -39.09 5.63
N GLY A 36 -8.68 -37.97 6.30
CA GLY A 36 -7.43 -37.80 7.05
C GLY A 36 -6.17 -37.81 6.18
N TYR A 37 -6.29 -37.60 4.86
CA TYR A 37 -5.16 -37.39 3.95
C TYR A 37 -4.56 -35.99 4.16
N GLU A 38 -4.16 -35.67 5.38
CA GLU A 38 -3.27 -34.53 5.66
C GLU A 38 -1.80 -34.86 5.33
N GLN A 39 -1.51 -36.09 4.88
CA GLN A 39 -0.17 -36.57 4.54
C GLN A 39 -0.29 -37.44 3.28
N ALA A 40 0.40 -37.25 2.16
CA ALA A 40 1.55 -36.42 1.84
C ALA A 40 1.18 -35.54 0.65
N ILE A 41 1.39 -34.23 0.78
CA ILE A 41 1.52 -33.37 -0.40
C ILE A 41 2.60 -34.05 -1.25
N SER A 42 2.28 -34.42 -2.50
CA SER A 42 3.28 -34.97 -3.41
C SER A 42 4.47 -34.00 -3.45
N HIS A 43 5.70 -34.51 -3.54
CA HIS A 43 6.89 -33.66 -3.58
C HIS A 43 6.76 -32.51 -4.61
N ASP A 44 6.10 -32.78 -5.74
CA ASP A 44 5.79 -31.80 -6.77
C ASP A 44 4.80 -30.71 -6.32
N GLU A 45 3.81 -31.07 -5.53
CA GLU A 45 2.81 -30.12 -5.02
C GLU A 45 3.42 -29.25 -3.91
N GLU A 46 4.35 -29.79 -3.10
CA GLU A 46 5.12 -29.01 -2.13
C GLU A 46 6.07 -28.05 -2.84
N LEU A 47 6.76 -28.52 -3.88
CA LEU A 47 7.63 -27.70 -4.71
C LEU A 47 6.86 -26.56 -5.37
N ARG A 48 5.67 -26.84 -5.92
CA ARG A 48 4.80 -25.85 -6.53
C ARG A 48 4.29 -24.82 -5.53
N MET A 49 3.94 -25.23 -4.31
CA MET A 49 3.57 -24.31 -3.23
C MET A 49 4.73 -23.40 -2.84
N LYS A 50 5.95 -23.96 -2.68
CA LYS A 50 7.17 -23.19 -2.39
C LYS A 50 7.51 -22.19 -3.50
N MET A 51 7.42 -22.60 -4.78
CA MET A 51 7.65 -21.70 -5.91
C MET A 51 6.63 -20.56 -5.94
N ARG A 52 5.33 -20.87 -5.75
CA ARG A 52 4.27 -19.87 -5.76
C ARG A 52 4.38 -18.89 -4.57
N GLY A 53 4.85 -19.35 -3.42
CA GLY A 53 5.17 -18.49 -2.27
C GLY A 53 6.28 -17.49 -2.58
N ARG A 54 7.43 -17.97 -3.09
CA ARG A 54 8.58 -17.11 -3.42
C ARG A 54 8.25 -16.02 -4.45
N TRP A 55 7.43 -16.34 -5.44
CA TRP A 55 7.04 -15.37 -6.47
C TRP A 55 6.18 -14.24 -5.89
N LYS A 56 5.38 -14.53 -4.87
CA LYS A 56 4.56 -13.54 -4.19
C LYS A 56 5.40 -12.65 -3.27
N GLU A 57 6.34 -13.25 -2.56
CA GLU A 57 7.23 -12.54 -1.63
C GLU A 57 8.14 -11.55 -2.37
N ASN A 58 8.76 -11.97 -3.48
CA ASN A 58 9.60 -11.09 -4.30
C ASN A 58 8.81 -9.91 -4.89
N ALA A 59 7.55 -10.13 -5.29
CA ALA A 59 6.69 -9.08 -5.83
C ALA A 59 6.22 -8.08 -4.76
N GLU A 60 6.15 -8.49 -3.49
CA GLU A 60 5.81 -7.60 -2.37
C GLU A 60 7.04 -6.82 -1.89
N GLU A 61 8.22 -7.45 -1.84
CA GLU A 61 9.48 -6.79 -1.49
C GLU A 61 9.89 -5.71 -2.49
N GLU A 62 9.76 -5.98 -3.79
CA GLU A 62 10.09 -5.00 -4.84
C GLU A 62 9.15 -3.78 -4.79
N LYS A 63 7.87 -4.00 -4.46
CA LYS A 63 6.89 -2.92 -4.25
C LYS A 63 7.20 -2.11 -2.99
N LEU A 64 7.62 -2.75 -1.91
CA LEU A 64 7.99 -2.07 -0.66
C LEU A 64 9.25 -1.20 -0.85
N GLN A 65 10.26 -1.71 -1.56
CA GLN A 65 11.48 -0.96 -1.86
C GLN A 65 11.21 0.24 -2.79
N SER A 66 10.43 0.03 -3.86
CA SER A 66 10.02 1.09 -4.80
C SER A 66 9.21 2.19 -4.11
N PHE A 67 8.33 1.82 -3.17
CA PHE A 67 7.54 2.78 -2.39
C PHE A 67 8.39 3.64 -1.44
N GLY A 68 9.45 3.08 -0.86
CA GLY A 68 10.40 3.81 -0.01
C GLY A 68 11.22 4.84 -0.79
N ILE A 69 11.72 4.45 -1.97
CA ILE A 69 12.56 5.31 -2.82
C ILE A 69 11.73 6.43 -3.45
N SER A 70 10.55 6.11 -4.00
CA SER A 70 9.64 7.10 -4.58
C SER A 70 9.26 8.20 -3.60
N LYS A 71 8.88 7.85 -2.36
CA LYS A 71 8.57 8.85 -1.32
C LYS A 71 9.73 9.80 -1.02
N ARG A 72 10.96 9.29 -0.96
CA ARG A 72 12.16 10.11 -0.70
C ARG A 72 12.44 11.06 -1.86
N ILE A 73 12.29 10.60 -3.09
CA ILE A 73 12.44 11.43 -4.29
C ILE A 73 11.38 12.52 -4.33
N SER A 74 10.10 12.17 -4.11
CA SER A 74 9.01 13.16 -4.05
C SER A 74 9.27 14.22 -2.97
N PHE A 75 9.72 13.80 -1.79
CA PHE A 75 10.07 14.73 -0.71
C PHE A 75 11.20 15.68 -1.12
N LEU A 76 12.27 15.17 -1.75
CA LEU A 76 13.37 16.00 -2.25
C LEU A 76 12.89 17.03 -3.27
N VAL A 77 12.04 16.63 -4.22
CA VAL A 77 11.47 17.55 -5.23
C VAL A 77 10.63 18.64 -4.57
N TYR A 78 9.76 18.30 -3.62
CA TYR A 78 8.97 19.31 -2.92
C TYR A 78 9.84 20.22 -2.07
N ALA A 79 10.84 19.67 -1.37
CA ALA A 79 11.76 20.46 -0.55
C ALA A 79 12.54 21.47 -1.38
N THR A 80 13.11 21.06 -2.52
CA THR A 80 13.84 21.97 -3.40
C THR A 80 12.94 23.02 -4.04
N LEU A 81 11.71 22.67 -4.41
CA LEU A 81 10.75 23.62 -4.98
C LEU A 81 10.32 24.67 -3.96
N ILE A 82 10.07 24.28 -2.70
CA ILE A 82 9.72 25.21 -1.63
C ILE A 82 10.92 26.09 -1.27
N LEU A 83 12.10 25.51 -1.01
CA LEU A 83 13.30 26.28 -0.68
C LEU A 83 13.72 27.20 -1.82
N GLY A 84 13.68 26.72 -3.06
CA GLY A 84 13.97 27.51 -4.25
C GLY A 84 12.96 28.63 -4.45
N GLY A 85 11.66 28.36 -4.23
CA GLY A 85 10.60 29.36 -4.29
C GLY A 85 10.77 30.46 -3.23
N VAL A 86 11.01 30.08 -1.97
CA VAL A 86 11.30 31.02 -0.88
C VAL A 86 12.54 31.85 -1.21
N TYR A 87 13.64 31.21 -1.61
CA TYR A 87 14.87 31.91 -1.98
C TYR A 87 14.62 32.89 -3.13
N PHE A 88 13.91 32.47 -4.19
CA PHE A 88 13.57 33.32 -5.33
C PHE A 88 12.74 34.54 -4.91
N ILE A 89 11.74 34.35 -4.05
CA ILE A 89 10.88 35.43 -3.53
C ILE A 89 11.69 36.47 -2.73
N PHE A 90 12.62 36.03 -1.88
CA PHE A 90 13.36 36.92 -0.98
C PHE A 90 14.61 37.56 -1.58
N PHE A 91 15.29 36.89 -2.51
CA PHE A 91 16.57 37.36 -3.07
C PHE A 91 16.47 37.99 -4.45
N THR A 92 15.29 38.00 -5.08
CA THR A 92 15.10 38.70 -6.36
C THR A 92 14.13 39.87 -6.24
N ASP A 93 14.40 40.94 -6.97
CA ASP A 93 13.46 42.08 -7.14
C ASP A 93 12.18 41.69 -7.92
N PHE A 94 11.93 40.39 -8.10
CA PHE A 94 10.75 39.90 -8.82
C PHE A 94 9.47 40.34 -8.13
N ILE A 95 9.42 40.27 -6.79
CA ILE A 95 8.26 40.73 -6.02
C ILE A 95 8.07 42.23 -6.15
N ASP A 96 9.14 43.02 -6.07
CA ASP A 96 9.07 44.48 -6.22
C ASP A 96 8.60 44.87 -7.63
N LYS A 97 9.11 44.21 -8.67
CA LYS A 97 8.68 44.41 -10.06
C LYS A 97 7.24 43.96 -10.30
N LEU A 98 6.81 42.86 -9.66
CA LEU A 98 5.44 42.36 -9.75
C LEU A 98 4.47 43.32 -9.04
N LEU A 99 4.81 43.81 -7.85
CA LEU A 99 4.05 44.82 -7.11
C LEU A 99 3.97 46.16 -7.87
N LEU A 100 5.06 46.57 -8.52
CA LEU A 100 5.08 47.73 -9.42
C LEU A 100 4.13 47.56 -10.61
N LEU A 101 4.05 46.35 -11.20
CA LEU A 101 3.11 46.05 -12.29
C LEU A 101 1.65 46.19 -11.86
N PHE A 102 1.34 45.86 -10.60
CA PHE A 102 0.01 46.02 -10.02
C PHE A 102 -0.24 47.44 -9.45
N GLY A 103 0.70 48.37 -9.60
CA GLY A 103 0.56 49.76 -9.14
C GLY A 103 0.64 49.94 -7.62
N VAL A 104 1.06 48.92 -6.88
CA VAL A 104 1.16 48.89 -5.42
C VAL A 104 2.64 48.88 -5.03
N GLY A 105 3.38 49.95 -5.35
CA GLY A 105 4.79 50.07 -4.96
C GLY A 105 5.36 51.45 -5.22
N LYS A 106 6.06 52.03 -4.24
CA LYS A 106 6.86 53.25 -4.44
C LYS A 106 8.27 52.87 -4.87
N VAL A 107 8.69 53.42 -6.00
CA VAL A 107 10.07 53.40 -6.48
C VAL A 107 10.95 54.04 -5.40
N LYS A 108 11.96 53.32 -4.95
CA LYS A 108 12.97 53.84 -4.03
C LYS A 108 14.08 54.53 -4.81
#